data_AF-A0A8T3TZV5-F1
#
_entry.id   AF-A0A8T3TZV5-F1
#
_cell.length_a   1.000
_cell.length_b   1.000
_cell.length_c   1.000
_cell.angle_alpha   90.00
_cell.angle_beta   90.00
_cell.angle_gamma   90.00
#
_symmetry.space_group_name_H-M   'P 1'
#
loop_
_entity.id
_entity.type
_entity.pdbx_description
1 polymer ?
#
loop_
_entity_poly.entity_id
_entity_poly.type
_entity_poly.pdbx_seq_one_letter_code
_entity_poly.pdbx_strand_id
1 'polypeptide(L)'
;MKKIFYSVFIVALLISCGESESNQKQLEIITATEKIYSFEDLTSMGFKKNREYDVEELTGASEAYFGFWGIKRSESKDYEIRFYSNHSDAVNLGENLAIEVSGNDAVIAKDETTWKEGSKDRRQVGGGVDKGSLGLQATGIFPKYGNYIIYGNMVILCEGQEGIALETCWDLINALEPQ
;
A
#
# COMPACT_ATOMS: atom_id res chain seq x y z
N MET A 1 71.77 -20.96 -7.19
CA MET A 1 70.32 -20.71 -7.29
C MET A 1 69.82 -20.38 -5.89
N LYS A 2 69.59 -19.09 -5.56
CA LYS A 2 68.26 -18.49 -5.30
C LYS A 2 67.50 -19.31 -4.21
N LYS A 3 67.06 -18.79 -3.05
CA LYS A 3 66.52 -17.46 -2.74
C LYS A 3 66.55 -17.18 -1.23
N ILE A 4 66.76 -15.92 -0.89
CA ILE A 4 66.52 -15.28 0.41
C ILE A 4 65.01 -15.32 0.69
N PHE A 5 64.60 -15.86 1.84
CA PHE A 5 63.21 -15.77 2.31
C PHE A 5 63.05 -14.47 3.09
N TYR A 6 62.51 -13.45 2.43
CA TYR A 6 61.98 -12.25 3.08
C TYR A 6 60.63 -12.59 3.71
N SER A 7 60.55 -12.49 5.04
CA SER A 7 59.28 -12.51 5.77
C SER A 7 58.58 -11.18 5.55
N VAL A 8 57.50 -11.18 4.77
CA VAL A 8 56.62 -10.03 4.55
C VAL A 8 55.56 -10.04 5.64
N PHE A 9 55.66 -9.10 6.59
CA PHE A 9 54.61 -8.83 7.57
C PHE A 9 53.55 -7.95 6.90
N ILE A 10 52.47 -8.58 6.43
CA ILE A 10 51.32 -7.89 5.84
C ILE A 10 50.47 -7.34 7.00
N VAL A 11 50.46 -6.01 7.14
CA VAL A 11 49.56 -5.28 8.03
C VAL A 11 48.16 -5.31 7.43
N ALA A 12 47.22 -5.99 8.10
CA ALA A 12 45.81 -5.95 7.76
C ALA A 12 45.19 -4.65 8.30
N LEU A 13 44.92 -3.70 7.41
CA LEU A 13 44.06 -2.56 7.69
C LEU A 13 42.60 -3.03 7.61
N LEU A 14 42.01 -3.34 8.76
CA LEU A 14 40.56 -3.49 8.88
C LEU A 14 39.93 -2.09 8.81
N ILE A 15 39.55 -1.68 7.60
CA ILE A 15 38.64 -0.55 7.42
C ILE A 15 37.26 -1.03 7.86
N SER A 16 36.96 -0.82 9.14
CA SER A 16 35.61 -0.95 9.70
C SER A 16 34.74 0.13 9.06
N CYS A 17 34.00 -0.24 8.02
CA CYS A 17 32.94 0.60 7.48
C CYS A 17 31.81 0.61 8.53
N GLY A 18 31.67 1.72 9.24
CA GLY A 18 30.55 1.93 10.14
C GLY A 18 29.28 2.05 9.30
N GLU A 19 28.44 1.02 9.35
CA GLU A 19 27.08 1.10 8.85
C GLU A 19 26.31 2.02 9.79
N SER A 20 26.06 3.24 9.34
CA SER A 20 25.15 4.13 10.03
C SER A 20 23.75 3.55 9.88
N GLU A 21 23.24 2.91 10.94
CA GLU A 21 21.83 2.59 11.09
C GLU A 21 21.03 3.89 11.01
N SER A 22 20.57 4.24 9.81
CA SER A 22 19.47 5.17 9.66
C SER A 22 18.24 4.49 10.25
N ASN A 23 17.75 5.00 11.37
CA ASN A 23 16.48 4.60 11.98
C ASN A 23 15.31 5.01 11.06
N GLN A 24 15.21 4.37 9.90
CA GLN A 24 14.07 4.49 9.01
C GLN A 24 12.96 3.64 9.60
N LYS A 25 11.91 4.31 10.12
CA LYS A 25 10.70 3.65 10.59
C LYS A 25 10.17 2.77 9.44
N GLN A 26 10.28 1.46 9.59
CA GLN A 26 9.80 0.51 8.60
C GLN A 26 8.27 0.69 8.46
N LEU A 27 7.80 0.90 7.24
CA LEU A 27 6.38 1.00 6.96
C LEU A 27 5.74 -0.39 7.09
N GLU A 28 4.75 -0.51 7.97
CA GLU A 28 4.06 -1.78 8.24
C GLU A 28 2.78 -1.88 7.42
N ILE A 29 2.41 -3.10 6.99
CA ILE A 29 1.11 -3.38 6.37
C ILE A 29 0.03 -3.42 7.44
N ILE A 30 0.31 -4.01 8.59
CA ILE A 30 -0.63 -4.10 9.72
C ILE A 30 0.03 -3.44 10.92
N THR A 31 -0.59 -2.39 11.44
CA THR A 31 -0.17 -1.75 12.69
C THR A 31 -1.22 -2.01 13.76
N ALA A 32 -0.83 -2.76 14.79
CA ALA A 32 -1.70 -3.10 15.89
C ALA A 32 -2.07 -1.85 16.71
N THR A 33 -3.33 -1.42 16.63
CA THR A 33 -3.84 -0.29 17.39
C THR A 33 -5.35 -0.39 17.57
N GLU A 34 -5.86 -0.04 18.75
CA GLU A 34 -7.29 -0.11 19.09
C GLU A 34 -8.06 1.18 18.71
N LYS A 35 -7.47 2.03 17.86
CA LYS A 35 -8.12 3.26 17.40
C LYS A 35 -9.31 2.93 16.51
N ILE A 36 -10.41 3.64 16.75
CA ILE A 36 -11.64 3.55 15.97
C ILE A 36 -11.81 4.87 15.23
N TYR A 37 -11.76 4.79 13.91
CA TYR A 37 -11.97 5.89 13.00
C TYR A 37 -13.36 5.81 12.37
N SER A 38 -13.84 6.98 12.00
CA SER A 38 -15.04 7.22 11.22
C SER A 38 -14.68 7.89 9.89
N PHE A 39 -15.63 7.95 8.97
CA PHE A 39 -15.44 8.72 7.74
C PHE A 39 -15.25 10.23 8.02
N GLU A 40 -15.81 10.75 9.12
CA GLU A 40 -15.67 12.16 9.51
C GLU A 40 -14.20 12.52 9.79
N ASP A 41 -13.46 11.64 10.47
CA ASP A 41 -12.03 11.84 10.76
C ASP A 41 -11.22 12.06 9.48
N LEU A 42 -11.51 11.28 8.43
CA LEU A 42 -10.87 11.45 7.12
C LEU A 42 -11.25 12.77 6.45
N THR A 43 -12.52 13.13 6.47
CA THR A 43 -12.96 14.39 5.85
C THR A 43 -12.41 15.61 6.58
N SER A 44 -12.17 15.52 7.89
CA SER A 44 -11.60 16.60 8.70
C SER A 44 -10.17 16.96 8.26
N MET A 45 -9.40 15.98 7.80
CA MET A 45 -8.06 16.17 7.21
C MET A 45 -8.09 16.46 5.70
N GLY A 46 -9.28 16.65 5.12
CA GLY A 46 -9.48 17.05 3.73
C GLY A 46 -9.64 15.90 2.74
N PHE A 47 -9.86 14.67 3.20
CA PHE A 47 -10.22 13.55 2.32
C PHE A 47 -11.53 13.85 1.59
N LYS A 48 -11.60 13.55 0.29
CA LYS A 48 -12.79 13.80 -0.52
C LYS A 48 -13.45 12.51 -0.94
N LYS A 49 -14.68 12.30 -0.48
CA LYS A 49 -15.56 11.23 -0.97
C LYS A 49 -15.84 11.42 -2.45
N ASN A 50 -15.69 10.35 -3.23
CA ASN A 50 -16.20 10.26 -4.58
C ASN A 50 -17.42 9.32 -4.63
N ARG A 51 -17.30 8.13 -4.02
CA ARG A 51 -18.38 7.14 -3.94
C ARG A 51 -18.44 6.52 -2.54
N GLU A 52 -19.65 6.19 -2.13
CA GLU A 52 -19.94 5.30 -1.01
C GLU A 52 -20.42 3.98 -1.59
N TYR A 53 -19.82 2.88 -1.14
CA TYR A 53 -20.10 1.55 -1.64
C TYR A 53 -21.17 0.86 -0.82
N ASP A 54 -21.95 0.02 -1.48
CA ASP A 54 -22.81 -0.95 -0.81
C ASP A 54 -21.95 -2.09 -0.21
N VAL A 55 -22.04 -2.26 1.10
CA VAL A 55 -21.24 -3.22 1.88
C VAL A 55 -21.99 -4.51 2.21
N GLU A 56 -23.23 -4.71 1.72
CA GLU A 56 -24.01 -5.93 2.00
C GLU A 56 -23.23 -7.22 1.68
N GLU A 57 -22.41 -7.21 0.63
CA GLU A 57 -21.55 -8.33 0.21
C GLU A 57 -20.08 -8.19 0.65
N LEU A 58 -19.73 -7.15 1.42
CA LEU A 58 -18.39 -6.96 1.98
C LEU A 58 -18.38 -7.44 3.44
N THR A 59 -17.92 -8.67 3.65
CA THR A 59 -17.98 -9.34 4.95
C THR A 59 -17.38 -8.50 6.08
N GLY A 60 -18.20 -8.17 7.09
CA GLY A 60 -17.77 -7.52 8.33
C GLY A 60 -17.58 -6.00 8.26
N ALA A 61 -17.60 -5.40 7.07
CA ALA A 61 -17.45 -3.96 6.94
C ALA A 61 -18.76 -3.24 7.30
N SER A 62 -18.66 -2.15 8.06
CA SER A 62 -19.79 -1.27 8.35
C SER A 62 -19.99 -0.23 7.25
N GLU A 63 -18.90 0.25 6.66
CA GLU A 63 -18.89 1.29 5.64
C GLU A 63 -17.70 1.09 4.69
N ALA A 64 -17.85 1.48 3.43
CA ALA A 64 -16.73 1.50 2.49
C ALA A 64 -16.85 2.68 1.51
N TYR A 65 -15.72 3.31 1.24
CA TYR A 65 -15.65 4.55 0.47
C TYR A 65 -14.55 4.50 -0.57
N PHE A 66 -14.86 5.07 -1.73
CA PHE A 66 -13.88 5.49 -2.71
C PHE A 66 -13.73 7.00 -2.67
N GLY A 67 -12.49 7.45 -2.64
CA GLY A 67 -12.20 8.88 -2.62
C GLY A 67 -10.74 9.14 -2.89
N PHE A 68 -10.36 10.39 -2.69
CA PHE A 68 -9.01 10.83 -2.95
C PHE A 68 -8.55 11.84 -1.92
N TRP A 69 -7.24 11.82 -1.68
CA TRP A 69 -6.56 12.76 -0.79
C TRP A 69 -5.11 12.93 -1.23
N GLY A 70 -4.50 14.06 -0.88
CA GLY A 70 -3.08 14.27 -1.01
C GLY A 70 -2.67 15.59 -0.37
N ILE A 71 -1.41 15.68 0.05
CA ILE A 71 -0.82 16.88 0.66
C ILE A 71 -1.06 18.10 -0.25
N LYS A 72 -0.90 17.92 -1.56
CA LYS A 72 -1.29 18.88 -2.59
C LYS A 72 -2.33 18.27 -3.50
N ARG A 73 -3.19 19.14 -4.07
CA ARG A 73 -4.20 18.73 -5.05
C ARG A 73 -3.61 18.05 -6.29
N SER A 74 -2.40 18.44 -6.72
CA SER A 74 -1.71 17.85 -7.87
C SER A 74 -1.09 16.49 -7.58
N GLU A 75 -0.99 16.12 -6.30
CA GLU A 75 -0.37 14.89 -5.79
C GLU A 75 -1.44 13.98 -5.16
N SER A 76 -2.73 14.28 -5.38
CA SER A 76 -3.82 13.47 -4.84
C SER A 76 -3.78 12.06 -5.40
N LYS A 77 -3.99 11.10 -4.50
CA LYS A 77 -4.06 9.68 -4.74
C LYS A 77 -5.46 9.17 -4.45
N ASP A 78 -5.85 8.16 -5.20
CA ASP A 78 -7.10 7.44 -5.00
C ASP A 78 -6.93 6.42 -3.87
N TYR A 79 -7.99 6.28 -3.06
CA TYR A 79 -8.04 5.34 -1.95
C TYR A 79 -9.39 4.62 -1.95
N GLU A 80 -9.36 3.35 -1.55
CA GLU A 80 -10.54 2.65 -1.07
C GLU A 80 -10.36 2.39 0.42
N ILE A 81 -11.33 2.85 1.22
CA ILE A 81 -11.27 2.77 2.69
C ILE A 81 -12.48 2.00 3.16
N ARG A 82 -12.24 0.92 3.90
CA ARG A 82 -13.25 0.03 4.46
C ARG A 82 -13.16 0.12 5.98
N PHE A 83 -14.29 0.36 6.63
CA PHE A 83 -14.40 0.46 8.07
C PHE A 83 -14.99 -0.82 8.66
N TYR A 84 -14.43 -1.26 9.77
CA TYR A 84 -14.87 -2.41 10.55
C TYR A 84 -15.20 -1.96 11.98
N SER A 85 -15.75 -2.87 12.79
CA SER A 85 -16.11 -2.53 14.17
C SER A 85 -14.89 -2.26 15.06
N ASN A 86 -13.75 -2.92 14.77
CA ASN A 86 -12.49 -2.79 15.51
C ASN A 86 -11.32 -3.34 14.67
N HIS A 87 -10.10 -3.25 15.20
CA HIS A 87 -8.89 -3.73 14.54
C HIS A 87 -8.88 -5.22 14.27
N SER A 88 -9.31 -6.03 15.25
CA SER A 88 -9.39 -7.48 15.09
C SER A 88 -10.30 -7.88 13.93
N ASP A 89 -11.46 -7.21 13.78
CA ASP A 89 -12.37 -7.47 12.66
C ASP A 89 -11.78 -7.00 11.33
N ALA A 90 -11.10 -5.85 11.30
CA ALA A 90 -10.42 -5.36 10.10
C ALA A 90 -9.36 -6.37 9.59
N VAL A 91 -8.58 -6.95 10.49
CA VAL A 91 -7.61 -8.01 10.16
C VAL A 91 -8.33 -9.29 9.75
N ASN A 92 -9.16 -9.86 10.63
CA ASN A 92 -9.70 -11.21 10.43
C ASN A 92 -10.70 -11.31 9.28
N LEU A 93 -11.44 -10.24 8.98
CA LEU A 93 -12.51 -10.23 7.98
C LEU A 93 -12.10 -9.47 6.72
N GLY A 94 -11.26 -8.44 6.85
CA GLY A 94 -10.94 -7.52 5.77
C GLY A 94 -9.66 -7.81 5.00
N GLU A 95 -8.64 -8.40 5.64
CA GLU A 95 -7.30 -8.55 5.05
C GLU A 95 -7.31 -9.37 3.76
N ASN A 96 -7.92 -10.56 3.78
CA ASN A 96 -7.97 -11.43 2.60
C ASN A 96 -8.67 -10.76 1.41
N LEU A 97 -9.72 -9.97 1.67
CA LEU A 97 -10.45 -9.23 0.65
C LEU A 97 -9.68 -7.99 0.14
N ALA A 98 -8.67 -7.51 0.87
CA ALA A 98 -7.76 -6.47 0.42
C ALA A 98 -6.62 -7.07 -0.42
N ILE A 99 -6.04 -8.18 0.03
CA ILE A 99 -5.04 -8.96 -0.71
C ILE A 99 -5.58 -9.36 -2.09
N GLU A 100 -6.82 -9.82 -2.17
CA GLU A 100 -7.44 -10.24 -3.44
C GLU A 100 -7.35 -9.17 -4.53
N VAL A 101 -7.47 -7.89 -4.17
CA VAL A 101 -7.64 -6.79 -5.12
C VAL A 101 -6.50 -5.75 -5.07
N SER A 102 -5.38 -6.08 -4.44
CA SER A 102 -4.20 -5.23 -4.37
C SER A 102 -2.90 -5.98 -4.73
N GLY A 103 -1.89 -5.23 -5.15
CA GLY A 103 -0.61 -5.80 -5.59
C GLY A 103 -0.61 -6.25 -7.05
N ASN A 104 0.52 -6.82 -7.47
CA ASN A 104 0.77 -7.21 -8.87
C ASN A 104 -0.09 -8.40 -9.33
N ASP A 105 -0.54 -9.22 -8.39
CA ASP A 105 -1.38 -10.41 -8.63
C ASP A 105 -2.86 -10.16 -8.33
N ALA A 106 -3.27 -8.89 -8.18
CA ALA A 106 -4.65 -8.53 -7.87
C ALA A 106 -5.64 -9.05 -8.91
N VAL A 107 -6.73 -9.63 -8.42
CA VAL A 107 -7.90 -10.03 -9.20
C VAL A 107 -8.70 -8.78 -9.55
N ILE A 108 -8.59 -8.36 -10.80
CA ILE A 108 -9.29 -7.18 -11.29
C ILE A 108 -10.52 -7.51 -12.12
N ALA A 109 -10.74 -8.76 -12.56
CA ALA A 109 -11.92 -9.15 -13.31
C ALA A 109 -13.17 -9.25 -12.40
N LYS A 110 -14.30 -8.70 -12.85
CA LYS A 110 -15.49 -8.49 -11.97
C LYS A 110 -16.15 -9.82 -11.58
N ASP A 111 -16.09 -10.78 -12.48
CA ASP A 111 -16.61 -12.13 -12.34
C ASP A 111 -15.70 -13.03 -11.50
N GLU A 112 -14.46 -12.59 -11.24
CA GLU A 112 -13.48 -13.34 -10.45
C GLU A 112 -13.30 -12.78 -9.02
N THR A 113 -13.62 -11.50 -8.79
CA THR A 113 -13.56 -10.90 -7.44
C THR A 113 -14.67 -11.41 -6.52
N THR A 114 -14.34 -11.66 -5.26
CA THR A 114 -15.30 -12.04 -4.22
C THR A 114 -16.33 -10.93 -3.97
N TRP A 115 -15.87 -9.68 -3.85
CA TRP A 115 -16.75 -8.52 -3.67
C TRP A 115 -16.78 -7.63 -4.92
N LYS A 116 -17.95 -7.61 -5.58
CA LYS A 116 -18.10 -7.03 -6.92
C LYS A 116 -18.29 -5.52 -6.93
N GLU A 117 -18.85 -4.96 -5.87
CA GLU A 117 -19.01 -3.51 -5.74
C GLU A 117 -17.63 -2.84 -5.72
N GLY A 118 -17.48 -1.70 -6.40
CA GLY A 118 -16.19 -1.03 -6.58
C GLY A 118 -15.23 -1.65 -7.61
N SER A 119 -15.55 -2.79 -8.24
CA SER A 119 -14.65 -3.47 -9.21
C SER A 119 -14.11 -2.56 -10.34
N LYS A 120 -14.88 -1.56 -10.76
CA LYS A 120 -14.45 -0.61 -11.80
C LYS A 120 -13.46 0.42 -11.26
N ASP A 121 -13.67 0.84 -10.02
CA ASP A 121 -12.86 1.87 -9.35
C ASP A 121 -11.50 1.29 -8.91
N ARG A 122 -11.39 -0.04 -8.71
CA ARG A 122 -10.11 -0.75 -8.44
C ARG A 122 -9.21 -0.94 -9.66
N ARG A 123 -9.63 -0.46 -10.84
CA ARG A 123 -8.90 -0.61 -12.11
C ARG A 123 -8.34 0.72 -12.58
N GLN A 124 -7.26 0.66 -13.35
CA GLN A 124 -6.74 1.79 -14.09
C GLN A 124 -6.35 1.39 -15.51
N VAL A 125 -6.51 2.30 -16.46
CA VAL A 125 -6.05 2.14 -17.84
C VAL A 125 -4.70 2.82 -17.96
N GLY A 126 -3.69 2.08 -18.41
CA GLY A 126 -2.34 2.59 -18.61
C GLY A 126 -1.71 2.03 -19.88
N GLY A 127 -0.68 2.70 -20.40
CA GLY A 127 0.19 2.11 -21.42
C GLY A 127 1.15 1.15 -20.75
N GLY A 128 1.08 -0.14 -21.10
CA GLY A 128 1.98 -1.17 -20.57
C GLY A 128 3.11 -1.50 -21.55
N VAL A 129 4.33 -1.61 -21.02
CA VAL A 129 5.28 -2.60 -21.52
C VAL A 129 4.85 -3.94 -20.94
N ASP A 130 4.52 -4.90 -21.79
CA ASP A 130 4.23 -6.26 -21.37
C ASP A 130 5.38 -6.81 -20.52
N LYS A 131 5.05 -7.68 -19.55
CA LYS A 131 6.00 -8.46 -18.74
C LYS A 131 7.19 -8.92 -19.61
N GLY A 132 8.30 -8.18 -19.57
CA GLY A 132 9.57 -8.55 -20.21
C GLY A 132 9.71 -8.35 -21.74
N SER A 133 8.84 -7.61 -22.43
CA SER A 133 9.02 -7.37 -23.88
C SER A 133 9.01 -5.88 -24.23
N LEU A 134 10.05 -5.45 -24.96
CA LEU A 134 10.16 -4.15 -25.64
C LEU A 134 9.21 -4.09 -26.85
N GLY A 135 7.92 -4.33 -26.60
CA GLY A 135 6.83 -4.32 -27.57
C GLY A 135 5.96 -3.08 -27.41
N LEU A 136 5.56 -2.52 -28.55
CA LEU A 136 4.77 -1.31 -28.75
C LEU A 136 3.48 -1.23 -27.87
N GLN A 137 3.43 -0.27 -26.95
CA GLN A 137 2.26 0.52 -26.48
C GLN A 137 0.86 -0.15 -26.50
N ALA A 138 0.66 -1.29 -25.82
CA ALA A 138 -0.69 -1.77 -25.56
C ALA A 138 -1.29 -1.02 -24.35
N THR A 139 -2.47 -0.41 -24.54
CA THR A 139 -3.26 0.09 -23.40
C THR A 139 -3.89 -1.09 -22.69
N GLY A 140 -3.45 -1.37 -21.47
CA GLY A 140 -3.93 -2.46 -20.63
C GLY A 140 -4.83 -1.97 -19.49
N ILE A 141 -5.57 -2.90 -18.89
CA ILE A 141 -6.26 -2.69 -17.62
C ILE A 141 -5.38 -3.30 -16.53
N PHE A 142 -5.06 -2.50 -15.52
CA PHE A 142 -4.19 -2.88 -14.41
C PHE A 142 -4.90 -2.63 -13.08
N PRO A 143 -4.47 -3.30 -12.00
CA PRO A 143 -4.87 -2.95 -10.65
C PRO A 143 -4.49 -1.49 -10.36
N LYS A 144 -5.41 -0.74 -9.77
CA LYS A 144 -5.16 0.63 -9.30
C LYS A 144 -4.34 0.63 -8.01
N TYR A 145 -4.66 -0.31 -7.11
CA TYR A 145 -4.10 -0.37 -5.77
C TYR A 145 -2.91 -1.32 -5.74
N GLY A 146 -1.72 -0.78 -5.52
CA GLY A 146 -0.50 -1.58 -5.43
C GLY A 146 -0.33 -2.21 -4.07
N ASN A 147 -0.92 -1.64 -3.03
CA ASN A 147 -0.79 -2.14 -1.67
C ASN A 147 -1.99 -1.73 -0.82
N TYR A 148 -2.03 -2.25 0.39
CA TYR A 148 -3.00 -1.88 1.40
C TYR A 148 -2.32 -1.79 2.77
N ILE A 149 -3.00 -1.16 3.71
CA ILE A 149 -2.67 -1.24 5.14
C ILE A 149 -3.92 -1.51 5.97
N ILE A 150 -3.70 -2.03 7.18
CA ILE A 150 -4.69 -2.12 8.24
C ILE A 150 -4.22 -1.27 9.41
N TYR A 151 -5.01 -0.25 9.74
CA TYR A 151 -4.69 0.70 10.80
C TYR A 151 -5.95 1.03 11.60
N GLY A 152 -5.95 0.71 12.89
CA GLY A 152 -7.16 0.77 13.70
C GLY A 152 -8.22 -0.16 13.14
N ASN A 153 -9.45 0.33 13.06
CA ASN A 153 -10.58 -0.36 12.43
C ASN A 153 -10.68 -0.19 10.90
N MET A 154 -9.66 0.38 10.24
CA MET A 154 -9.69 0.62 8.80
C MET A 154 -8.82 -0.37 8.03
N VAL A 155 -9.32 -0.79 6.86
CA VAL A 155 -8.52 -1.36 5.78
C VAL A 155 -8.47 -0.34 4.65
N ILE A 156 -7.26 0.03 4.23
CA ILE A 156 -7.00 1.14 3.30
C ILE A 156 -6.21 0.61 2.11
N LEU A 157 -6.80 0.64 0.92
CA LEU A 157 -6.13 0.30 -0.33
C LEU A 157 -5.66 1.58 -1.01
N CYS A 158 -4.39 1.60 -1.46
CA CYS A 158 -3.72 2.83 -1.86
C CYS A 158 -3.21 2.76 -3.30
N GLU A 159 -3.47 3.83 -4.06
CA GLU A 159 -3.06 3.93 -5.46
C GLU A 159 -1.52 3.88 -5.58
N GLY A 160 -1.03 3.12 -6.55
CA GLY A 160 0.39 3.10 -6.90
C GLY A 160 0.85 1.70 -7.29
N GLN A 161 2.14 1.57 -7.57
CA GLN A 161 2.81 0.27 -7.60
C GLN A 161 3.09 -0.19 -6.16
N GLU A 162 3.30 -1.48 -5.92
CA GLU A 162 3.44 -2.06 -4.57
C GLU A 162 4.27 -1.25 -3.55
N GLY A 163 5.47 -0.80 -3.92
CA GLY A 163 6.32 0.00 -3.04
C GLY A 163 5.79 1.41 -2.79
N ILE A 164 5.31 2.08 -3.84
CA ILE A 164 4.81 3.46 -3.79
C ILE A 164 3.46 3.53 -3.08
N ALA A 165 2.62 2.51 -3.26
CA ALA A 165 1.30 2.43 -2.65
C ALA A 165 1.39 2.32 -1.13
N LEU A 166 2.40 1.61 -0.59
CA LEU A 166 2.61 1.55 0.86
C LEU A 166 2.98 2.92 1.44
N GLU A 167 3.89 3.66 0.78
CA GLU A 167 4.21 5.05 1.15
C GLU A 167 2.95 5.94 1.08
N THR A 168 2.16 5.79 0.03
CA THR A 168 0.90 6.52 -0.17
C THR A 168 -0.12 6.26 0.95
N CYS A 169 -0.18 5.03 1.47
CA CYS A 169 -1.00 4.72 2.65
C CYS A 169 -0.47 5.42 3.90
N TRP A 170 0.84 5.42 4.12
CA TRP A 170 1.43 6.02 5.30
C TRP A 170 1.38 7.54 5.28
N ASP A 171 1.43 8.18 4.12
CA ASP A 171 1.17 9.61 3.99
C ASP A 171 -0.24 9.98 4.48
N LEU A 172 -1.24 9.16 4.15
CA LEU A 172 -2.62 9.33 4.63
C LEU A 172 -2.69 9.18 6.17
N ILE A 173 -2.07 8.15 6.73
CA ILE A 173 -2.05 7.91 8.18
C ILE A 173 -1.31 9.02 8.93
N ASN A 174 -0.18 9.49 8.42
CA ASN A 174 0.58 10.58 9.04
C ASN A 174 -0.20 11.90 9.05
N ALA A 175 -1.09 12.11 8.07
CA ALA A 175 -1.99 13.26 8.07
C ALA A 175 -3.17 13.10 9.04
N LEU A 176 -3.65 11.86 9.24
CA LEU A 176 -4.71 11.54 10.20
C LEU A 176 -4.23 11.63 11.65
N GLU A 177 -2.95 11.33 11.88
CA GLU A 177 -2.30 11.30 13.19
C GLU A 177 -1.01 12.15 13.17
N PRO A 178 -1.13 13.49 13.06
CA PRO A 178 0.02 14.37 13.14
C PRO A 178 0.68 14.23 14.52
N GLN A 179 1.99 13.94 14.54
CA GLN A 179 2.77 13.83 15.77
C GLN A 179 2.94 15.15 16.52
#